data_AF-L7FN00-F1
#
_entry.id   AF-L7FN00-F1
#
_cell.length_a   1.000
_cell.length_b   1.000
_cell.length_c   1.000
_cell.angle_alpha   90.00
_cell.angle_beta   90.00
_cell.angle_gamma   90.00
#
_symmetry.space_group_name_H-M   'P 1'
#
loop_
_entity.id
_entity.type
_entity.pdbx_description
1 polymer ?
#
loop_
_entity_poly.entity_id
_entity_poly.type
_entity_poly.pdbx_seq_one_letter_code
_entity_poly.pdbx_strand_id
1 'polypeptide(L)'
;MSIQFVYIFFVLTLSFEQPEYTEDSSQSPTTSTPSVQSQKPKSSHSKNKKKRQRRQERKGLGTQESVTQSPTTSSNEKLVEIPSQELKKEKDETKETEETEEKTQELLPEKDPSTYKYVEKPFAKDIIILPNYEMCKGYKKYTTQLKYMQFVVFWPGEKCEDSTCSLPVKTEIVKEGFFLHGFWPQFYTQKHLQCCHTKYGIRDIEKMIKSDDFLFTKIVNNWMSIKSCIFSIYQYDKHGSCSLTTYNSENGPKDYLNTAINLYEKVDIWKILQESDLKVETEKMYNTEDLRKVIYPIFNVNPVFSCKEIGSLFEIKICFDIDIDKYDPKPRECPDRVIQTEKRKCGDMVKLKKFPDYLLNPLTAPRNNCEF
;
A
#
# COMPACT_ATOMS: atom_id res chain seq x y z
N MET A 1 -19.54 17.24 -34.33
CA MET A 1 -18.99 15.89 -34.56
C MET A 1 -18.55 15.32 -33.23
N SER A 2 -19.34 14.38 -32.69
CA SER A 2 -18.96 13.61 -31.51
C SER A 2 -18.17 12.40 -31.98
N ILE A 3 -16.90 12.32 -31.57
CA ILE A 3 -16.06 11.14 -31.79
C ILE A 3 -16.46 10.12 -30.72
N GLN A 4 -17.27 9.13 -31.11
CA GLN A 4 -17.43 7.94 -30.30
C GLN A 4 -16.16 7.09 -30.45
N PHE A 5 -15.41 6.98 -29.36
CA PHE A 5 -14.37 5.97 -29.22
C PHE A 5 -15.05 4.60 -29.03
N VAL A 6 -14.97 3.76 -30.07
CA VAL A 6 -15.34 2.35 -29.99
C VAL A 6 -14.16 1.60 -29.36
N TYR A 7 -14.31 1.19 -28.10
CA TYR A 7 -13.38 0.25 -27.46
C TYR A 7 -13.73 -1.17 -27.91
N ILE A 8 -12.87 -1.76 -28.76
CA ILE A 8 -12.94 -3.17 -29.14
C ILE A 8 -12.25 -3.97 -28.04
N PHE A 9 -13.03 -4.73 -27.26
CA PHE A 9 -12.52 -5.75 -26.35
C PHE A 9 -12.18 -7.01 -27.15
N PHE A 10 -10.88 -7.34 -27.26
CA PHE A 10 -10.43 -8.66 -27.65
C PHE A 10 -10.61 -9.63 -26.48
N VAL A 11 -11.60 -10.51 -26.58
CA VAL A 11 -11.76 -11.66 -25.66
C VAL A 11 -10.89 -12.79 -26.22
N LEU A 12 -9.72 -12.99 -25.62
CA LEU A 12 -8.90 -14.19 -25.83
C LEU A 12 -9.46 -15.32 -24.97
N THR A 13 -10.21 -16.23 -25.59
CA THR A 13 -10.61 -17.50 -24.97
C THR A 13 -9.44 -18.48 -25.03
N LEU A 14 -8.68 -18.59 -23.95
CA LEU A 14 -7.73 -19.69 -23.75
C LEU A 14 -8.49 -20.88 -23.16
N SER A 15 -8.61 -21.95 -23.95
CA SER A 15 -9.12 -23.24 -23.50
C SER A 15 -7.99 -23.96 -22.76
N PHE A 16 -8.19 -24.26 -21.47
CA PHE A 16 -7.30 -25.08 -20.67
C PHE A 16 -7.82 -26.53 -20.67
N GLU A 17 -7.08 -27.43 -21.31
CA GLU A 17 -7.21 -28.88 -21.12
C GLU A 17 -6.64 -29.27 -19.76
N GLN A 18 -7.44 -29.96 -18.94
CA GLN A 18 -7.00 -30.55 -17.69
C GLN A 18 -6.48 -31.97 -17.95
N PRO A 19 -5.32 -32.36 -17.38
CA PRO A 19 -4.89 -33.75 -17.40
C PRO A 19 -5.63 -34.59 -16.35
N GLU A 20 -5.99 -35.80 -16.77
CA GLU A 20 -6.60 -36.86 -15.96
C GLU A 20 -5.72 -37.26 -14.76
N TYR A 21 -6.33 -37.32 -13.58
CA TYR A 21 -5.74 -37.89 -12.37
C TYR A 21 -6.09 -39.38 -12.28
N THR A 22 -5.08 -40.24 -12.32
CA THR A 22 -5.19 -41.66 -11.97
C THR A 22 -5.15 -41.82 -10.44
N GLU A 23 -6.18 -42.45 -9.89
CA GLU A 23 -6.22 -42.95 -8.51
C GLU A 23 -5.19 -44.05 -8.31
N ASP A 24 -4.39 -43.96 -7.25
CA ASP A 24 -3.70 -45.15 -6.73
C ASP A 24 -3.90 -45.25 -5.22
N SER A 25 -4.26 -46.46 -4.82
CA SER A 25 -4.70 -46.87 -3.50
C SER A 25 -3.58 -47.64 -2.82
N SER A 26 -3.18 -47.28 -1.60
CA SER A 26 -2.72 -48.28 -0.62
C SER A 26 -2.47 -47.70 0.77
N GLN A 27 -3.29 -48.19 1.70
CA GLN A 27 -2.92 -48.81 2.98
C GLN A 27 -2.25 -47.98 4.09
N SER A 28 -3.02 -47.84 5.16
CA SER A 28 -2.64 -47.51 6.54
C SER A 28 -1.87 -48.65 7.21
N PRO A 29 -1.16 -48.35 8.31
CA PRO A 29 -1.33 -49.16 9.51
C PRO A 29 -1.55 -48.34 10.79
N THR A 30 -2.53 -48.83 11.54
CA THR A 30 -2.81 -48.63 12.95
C THR A 30 -1.60 -48.84 13.87
N THR A 31 -1.47 -48.05 14.95
CA THR A 31 -1.16 -48.60 16.30
C THR A 31 -1.34 -47.57 17.44
N SER A 32 -2.27 -47.92 18.35
CA SER A 32 -2.19 -47.88 19.82
C SER A 32 -1.68 -46.64 20.58
N THR A 33 -2.63 -45.99 21.27
CA THR A 33 -2.48 -45.25 22.54
C THR A 33 -2.03 -46.18 23.69
N PRO A 34 -1.41 -45.63 24.76
CA PRO A 34 -2.07 -45.78 26.05
C PRO A 34 -2.08 -44.51 26.91
N SER A 35 -3.18 -44.38 27.64
CA SER A 35 -3.47 -43.39 28.69
C SER A 35 -2.64 -43.68 29.95
N VAL A 36 -2.14 -42.63 30.62
CA VAL A 36 -1.73 -42.70 32.04
C VAL A 36 -2.32 -41.51 32.81
N GLN A 37 -2.87 -41.86 33.97
CA GLN A 37 -3.64 -41.05 34.90
C GLN A 37 -2.79 -40.08 35.74
N SER A 38 -3.42 -38.94 36.05
CA SER A 38 -3.48 -38.18 37.31
C SER A 38 -2.48 -38.53 38.44
N GLN A 39 -1.82 -37.50 38.98
CA GLN A 39 -1.69 -37.29 40.44
C GLN A 39 -1.36 -35.82 40.80
N LYS A 40 -2.19 -35.26 41.68
CA LYS A 40 -1.96 -34.04 42.51
C LYS A 40 -1.04 -34.40 43.70
N PRO A 41 -0.36 -33.40 44.30
CA PRO A 41 -0.74 -33.04 45.68
C PRO A 41 -0.66 -31.53 46.05
N LYS A 42 -1.62 -31.14 46.92
CA LYS A 42 -1.60 -30.25 48.11
C LYS A 42 -0.46 -29.21 48.25
N SER A 43 -0.74 -27.90 48.28
CA SER A 43 -1.28 -27.07 49.40
C SER A 43 -0.27 -26.64 50.49
N SER A 44 0.07 -25.35 50.51
CA SER A 44 0.24 -24.51 51.73
C SER A 44 -0.01 -23.04 51.33
N HIS A 45 -1.12 -22.42 51.72
CA HIS A 45 -1.31 -21.60 52.94
C HIS A 45 -0.23 -20.54 53.21
N SER A 46 -0.49 -19.30 52.79
CA SER A 46 -0.24 -18.14 53.66
C SER A 46 -1.19 -16.98 53.32
N LYS A 47 -1.72 -16.39 54.38
CA LYS A 47 -2.78 -15.38 54.43
C LYS A 47 -2.14 -14.00 54.32
N ASN A 48 -2.78 -13.07 53.60
CA ASN A 48 -2.94 -11.70 54.12
C ASN A 48 -4.12 -10.97 53.47
N LYS A 49 -5.17 -10.81 54.28
CA LYS A 49 -6.31 -9.91 54.07
C LYS A 49 -5.98 -8.62 54.82
N LYS A 50 -5.97 -7.47 54.15
CA LYS A 50 -6.38 -6.21 54.80
C LYS A 50 -7.24 -5.38 53.86
N LYS A 51 -8.39 -5.04 54.42
CA LYS A 51 -9.57 -4.39 53.89
C LYS A 51 -9.42 -2.89 54.16
N ARG A 52 -9.74 -2.02 53.19
CA ARG A 52 -10.30 -0.71 53.51
C ARG A 52 -11.15 -0.17 52.36
N GLN A 53 -12.40 0.08 52.71
CA GLN A 53 -13.46 0.68 51.92
C GLN A 53 -13.79 2.05 52.56
N ARG A 54 -14.54 2.88 51.83
CA ARG A 54 -15.09 4.23 52.13
C ARG A 54 -14.14 5.37 51.73
N ARG A 55 -14.58 6.34 50.92
CA ARG A 55 -15.76 7.19 51.19
C ARG A 55 -16.37 7.77 49.89
N GLN A 56 -17.69 7.94 49.94
CA GLN A 56 -18.56 8.65 49.00
C GLN A 56 -18.87 10.06 49.53
N GLU A 57 -19.38 10.93 48.65
CA GLU A 57 -20.21 12.15 48.84
C GLU A 57 -19.58 13.52 49.16
N ARG A 58 -19.80 14.50 48.26
CA ARG A 58 -20.82 15.60 48.29
C ARG A 58 -20.76 16.39 46.96
N LYS A 59 -21.88 16.56 46.21
CA LYS A 59 -22.90 17.66 46.24
C LYS A 59 -22.30 19.07 45.98
N GLY A 60 -22.82 19.97 45.15
CA GLY A 60 -24.10 20.13 44.43
C GLY A 60 -23.90 21.10 43.23
N LEU A 61 -24.76 21.11 42.20
CA LEU A 61 -26.12 21.66 42.08
C LEU A 61 -26.13 23.13 41.57
N GLY A 62 -26.79 23.36 40.43
CA GLY A 62 -27.02 24.68 39.83
C GLY A 62 -27.69 24.59 38.45
N THR A 63 -29.02 24.43 38.48
CA THR A 63 -30.07 24.59 37.45
C THR A 63 -29.94 25.93 36.68
N GLN A 64 -30.51 26.20 35.50
CA GLN A 64 -31.88 25.94 35.01
C GLN A 64 -32.03 26.38 33.52
N GLU A 65 -32.92 25.70 32.77
CA GLU A 65 -33.92 26.22 31.78
C GLU A 65 -33.49 27.12 30.59
N SER A 66 -34.06 27.09 29.37
CA SER A 66 -35.31 26.55 28.81
C SER A 66 -35.29 26.67 27.26
N VAL A 67 -36.05 25.77 26.57
CA VAL A 67 -37.05 26.03 25.48
C VAL A 67 -36.55 26.83 24.24
N THR A 68 -36.64 26.41 22.97
CA THR A 68 -37.86 26.15 22.17
C THR A 68 -37.51 25.75 20.71
N GLN A 69 -38.34 24.88 20.12
CA GLN A 69 -38.86 24.85 18.73
C GLN A 69 -37.95 24.80 17.48
N SER A 70 -38.22 23.75 16.68
CA SER A 70 -38.07 23.68 15.22
C SER A 70 -39.05 24.63 14.50
N PRO A 71 -38.80 24.92 13.20
CA PRO A 71 -39.69 24.29 12.22
C PRO A 71 -39.00 23.81 10.92
N THR A 72 -39.66 22.82 10.34
CA THR A 72 -39.69 22.35 8.96
C THR A 72 -39.78 23.46 7.90
N THR A 73 -39.16 23.24 6.72
CA THR A 73 -39.82 23.42 5.41
C THR A 73 -39.11 22.67 4.28
N SER A 74 -39.94 22.10 3.42
CA SER A 74 -39.67 21.33 2.20
C SER A 74 -40.06 22.18 0.98
N SER A 75 -39.33 22.05 -0.12
CA SER A 75 -39.77 22.30 -1.51
C SER A 75 -38.60 21.92 -2.46
N ASN A 76 -38.68 20.88 -3.31
CA ASN A 76 -39.28 20.83 -4.67
C ASN A 76 -38.97 22.10 -5.49
N GLU A 77 -38.57 22.10 -6.77
CA GLU A 77 -38.58 21.10 -7.85
C GLU A 77 -37.69 21.63 -8.99
N LYS A 78 -37.08 20.72 -9.76
CA LYS A 78 -36.51 20.97 -11.10
C LYS A 78 -37.66 21.03 -12.12
N LEU A 79 -37.56 21.90 -13.13
CA LEU A 79 -37.43 21.56 -14.56
C LEU A 79 -37.62 22.85 -15.40
N VAL A 80 -36.66 23.16 -16.26
CA VAL A 80 -36.91 23.92 -17.49
C VAL A 80 -36.08 23.26 -18.59
N GLU A 81 -36.79 22.79 -19.62
CA GLU A 81 -36.26 22.27 -20.89
C GLU A 81 -36.41 23.32 -22.00
N ILE A 82 -35.82 22.97 -23.15
CA ILE A 82 -36.13 23.38 -24.55
C ILE A 82 -35.29 24.58 -25.07
N PRO A 83 -34.87 24.66 -26.37
CA PRO A 83 -34.69 23.66 -27.44
C PRO A 83 -33.35 23.74 -28.21
N SER A 84 -33.03 22.64 -28.92
CA SER A 84 -32.09 22.59 -30.04
C SER A 84 -32.68 23.20 -31.32
N GLN A 85 -31.85 23.90 -32.11
CA GLN A 85 -32.15 24.26 -33.51
C GLN A 85 -31.04 23.74 -34.43
N GLU A 86 -31.47 23.01 -35.46
CA GLU A 86 -30.72 22.64 -36.66
C GLU A 86 -30.32 23.88 -37.47
N LEU A 87 -29.21 23.81 -38.23
CA LEU A 87 -29.13 24.34 -39.60
C LEU A 87 -27.84 23.93 -40.34
N LYS A 88 -28.07 23.17 -41.42
CA LYS A 88 -27.49 23.21 -42.78
C LYS A 88 -26.02 22.87 -43.07
N LYS A 89 -25.93 21.98 -44.06
CA LYS A 89 -24.83 21.60 -44.95
C LYS A 89 -24.30 22.79 -45.75
N GLU A 90 -23.00 22.76 -46.03
CA GLU A 90 -22.44 23.23 -47.29
C GLU A 90 -21.30 22.28 -47.70
N LYS A 91 -21.32 21.86 -48.97
CA LYS A 91 -20.31 21.04 -49.64
C LYS A 91 -19.28 22.00 -50.22
N ASP A 92 -18.01 21.63 -50.17
CA ASP A 92 -17.11 22.01 -51.26
C ASP A 92 -16.14 20.87 -51.57
N GLU A 93 -16.06 20.56 -52.86
CA GLU A 93 -15.18 19.56 -53.47
C GLU A 93 -13.88 20.26 -53.87
N THR A 94 -12.74 19.72 -53.44
CA THR A 94 -11.49 19.93 -54.18
C THR A 94 -10.72 18.62 -54.24
N LYS A 95 -10.47 18.24 -55.50
CA LYS A 95 -9.86 17.02 -55.97
C LYS A 95 -8.41 17.37 -56.27
N GLU A 96 -7.47 16.84 -55.51
CA GLU A 96 -6.04 16.99 -55.81
C GLU A 96 -5.36 15.63 -55.74
N THR A 97 -4.51 15.43 -56.73
CA THR A 97 -3.87 14.22 -57.22
C THR A 97 -2.78 13.70 -56.30
N GLU A 98 -2.82 12.41 -55.95
CA GLU A 98 -1.71 11.68 -55.33
C GLU A 98 -0.63 11.38 -56.39
N GLU A 99 0.53 12.01 -56.21
CA GLU A 99 1.78 11.66 -56.88
C GLU A 99 2.64 10.90 -55.87
N THR A 100 2.89 9.62 -56.15
CA THR A 100 3.71 8.71 -55.35
C THR A 100 5.18 9.10 -55.44
N GLU A 101 5.74 9.69 -54.37
CA GLU A 101 7.18 9.80 -54.15
C GLU A 101 7.72 8.57 -53.40
N GLU A 102 8.49 7.77 -54.15
CA GLU A 102 9.31 6.65 -53.67
C GLU A 102 10.50 7.20 -52.88
N LYS A 103 10.39 7.21 -51.54
CA LYS A 103 11.49 7.60 -50.65
C LYS A 103 12.32 6.39 -50.26
N THR A 104 13.44 6.22 -50.96
CA THR A 104 14.54 5.32 -50.62
C THR A 104 14.96 5.50 -49.16
N GLN A 105 14.73 4.48 -48.33
CA GLN A 105 15.26 4.42 -46.96
C GLN A 105 16.76 4.11 -47.02
N GLU A 106 17.57 5.09 -46.66
CA GLU A 106 18.99 4.91 -46.36
C GLU A 106 19.10 4.11 -45.05
N LEU A 107 19.48 2.84 -45.18
CA LEU A 107 19.72 1.93 -44.06
C LEU A 107 20.87 2.46 -43.20
N LEU A 108 20.52 3.01 -42.04
CA LEU A 108 21.47 3.27 -40.96
C LEU A 108 22.14 1.94 -40.54
N PRO A 109 23.46 1.90 -40.36
CA PRO A 109 24.16 0.66 -40.05
C PRO A 109 23.68 0.09 -38.71
N GLU A 110 23.27 -1.17 -38.73
CA GLU A 110 22.99 -1.98 -37.54
C GLU A 110 24.23 -1.97 -36.64
N LYS A 111 24.13 -1.29 -35.50
CA LYS A 111 25.14 -1.38 -34.45
C LYS A 111 25.00 -2.73 -33.78
N ASP A 112 26.02 -3.55 -33.96
CA ASP A 112 26.27 -4.82 -33.28
C ASP A 112 25.91 -4.73 -31.78
N PRO A 113 24.96 -5.54 -31.27
CA PRO A 113 24.57 -5.53 -29.85
C PRO A 113 25.68 -6.00 -28.90
N SER A 114 26.79 -6.55 -29.39
CA SER A 114 27.72 -7.32 -28.56
C SER A 114 28.88 -6.54 -27.91
N THR A 115 28.88 -5.20 -27.92
CA THR A 115 29.98 -4.42 -27.30
C THR A 115 29.56 -3.28 -26.38
N TYR A 116 28.44 -3.41 -25.66
CA TYR A 116 28.25 -2.60 -24.45
C TYR A 116 29.10 -3.18 -23.33
N LYS A 117 30.36 -2.74 -23.26
CA LYS A 117 31.18 -2.94 -22.06
C LYS A 117 30.45 -2.27 -20.90
N TYR A 118 29.93 -3.08 -19.96
CA TYR A 118 29.47 -2.61 -18.67
C TYR A 118 30.63 -1.87 -18.02
N VAL A 119 30.58 -0.54 -18.04
CA VAL A 119 31.52 0.27 -17.27
C VAL A 119 31.01 0.19 -15.84
N GLU A 120 31.59 -0.70 -15.02
CA GLU A 120 31.47 -0.62 -13.57
C GLU A 120 32.00 0.75 -13.14
N LYS A 121 31.11 1.74 -13.10
CA LYS A 121 31.44 3.03 -12.52
C LYS A 121 31.37 2.85 -11.01
N PRO A 122 32.45 3.13 -10.26
CA PRO A 122 32.44 2.99 -8.83
C PRO A 122 31.35 3.90 -8.26
N PHE A 123 30.44 3.29 -7.49
CA PHE A 123 29.41 3.99 -6.72
C PHE A 123 30.06 5.07 -5.82
N ALA A 124 29.24 6.01 -5.32
CA ALA A 124 29.65 7.09 -4.42
C ALA A 124 30.69 6.62 -3.38
N LYS A 125 31.77 7.40 -3.22
CA LYS A 125 33.02 7.00 -2.52
C LYS A 125 32.83 6.54 -1.07
N ASP A 126 31.76 6.94 -0.40
CA ASP A 126 31.49 6.57 1.00
C ASP A 126 30.10 5.92 1.14
N ILE A 127 30.08 4.67 1.60
CA ILE A 127 28.84 3.94 1.95
C ILE A 127 28.40 4.37 3.35
N ILE A 128 27.17 4.89 3.47
CA ILE A 128 26.53 5.22 4.74
C ILE A 128 26.19 3.93 5.49
N ILE A 129 26.66 3.81 6.73
CA ILE A 129 26.33 2.67 7.58
C ILE A 129 25.04 2.97 8.34
N LEU A 130 23.97 2.31 7.95
CA LEU A 130 22.68 2.33 8.63
C LEU A 130 22.54 1.10 9.53
N PRO A 131 21.93 1.26 10.72
CA PRO A 131 21.56 0.12 11.53
C PRO A 131 20.38 -0.63 10.90
N ASN A 132 20.22 -1.90 11.28
CA ASN A 132 18.98 -2.62 11.03
C ASN A 132 17.84 -2.04 11.87
N TYR A 133 16.61 -2.13 11.36
CA TYR A 133 15.42 -1.90 12.18
C TYR A 133 15.41 -2.82 13.42
N GLU A 134 14.94 -2.28 14.56
CA GLU A 134 14.69 -3.08 15.75
C GLU A 134 13.42 -3.92 15.56
N MET A 135 13.55 -5.24 15.58
CA MET A 135 12.43 -6.19 15.51
C MET A 135 11.56 -6.14 16.78
N CYS A 136 10.37 -6.74 16.71
CA CYS A 136 9.44 -6.88 17.80
C CYS A 136 10.08 -7.59 19.01
N LYS A 137 10.03 -6.94 20.18
CA LYS A 137 10.54 -7.48 21.45
C LYS A 137 9.66 -8.56 22.07
N GLY A 138 8.42 -8.66 21.62
CA GLY A 138 7.45 -9.61 22.15
C GLY A 138 6.26 -9.74 21.23
N TYR A 139 5.65 -10.93 21.24
CA TYR A 139 4.62 -11.31 20.29
C TYR A 139 3.29 -11.59 20.99
N LYS A 140 2.18 -11.20 20.34
CA LYS A 140 0.83 -11.40 20.84
C LYS A 140 0.08 -12.39 19.96
N LYS A 141 -0.64 -13.32 20.57
CA LYS A 141 -1.52 -14.22 19.84
C LYS A 141 -2.87 -13.55 19.63
N TYR A 142 -3.32 -13.51 18.38
CA TYR A 142 -4.67 -13.11 18.03
C TYR A 142 -5.34 -14.27 17.33
N THR A 143 -6.58 -14.57 17.72
CA THR A 143 -7.39 -15.64 17.12
C THR A 143 -8.56 -15.10 16.33
N THR A 144 -8.74 -13.77 16.33
CA THR A 144 -9.81 -13.10 15.60
C THR A 144 -9.45 -13.03 14.12
N GLN A 145 -10.43 -13.25 13.25
CA GLN A 145 -10.27 -13.12 11.80
C GLN A 145 -10.04 -11.65 11.42
N LEU A 146 -9.07 -11.43 10.54
CA LEU A 146 -8.80 -10.14 9.90
C LEU A 146 -10.02 -9.67 9.11
N LYS A 147 -10.18 -8.34 8.98
CA LYS A 147 -11.34 -7.76 8.29
C LYS A 147 -10.99 -6.95 7.06
N TYR A 148 -9.79 -6.37 7.06
CA TYR A 148 -9.25 -5.66 5.91
C TYR A 148 -7.75 -5.49 6.09
N MET A 149 -7.09 -5.11 5.01
CA MET A 149 -5.70 -4.68 5.03
C MET A 149 -5.62 -3.20 4.65
N GLN A 150 -4.64 -2.48 5.18
CA GLN A 150 -4.30 -1.14 4.72
C GLN A 150 -3.03 -1.19 3.89
N PHE A 151 -3.15 -0.93 2.60
CA PHE A 151 -2.01 -0.64 1.75
C PHE A 151 -1.57 0.79 1.98
N VAL A 152 -0.29 0.99 2.30
CA VAL A 152 0.25 2.27 2.71
C VAL A 152 1.49 2.59 1.90
N VAL A 153 1.50 3.78 1.30
CA VAL A 153 2.66 4.37 0.65
C VAL A 153 3.01 5.68 1.34
N PHE A 154 4.30 6.01 1.41
CA PHE A 154 4.77 7.24 2.04
C PHE A 154 5.47 8.15 1.04
N TRP A 155 5.41 9.46 1.29
CA TRP A 155 6.09 10.47 0.49
C TRP A 155 7.53 10.69 1.00
N PRO A 156 8.57 10.47 0.18
CA PRO A 156 9.95 10.63 0.62
C PRO A 156 10.32 12.05 1.05
N GLY A 157 9.70 13.09 0.49
CA GLY A 157 9.93 14.48 0.91
C GLY A 157 9.67 14.72 2.40
N GLU A 158 8.63 14.07 2.95
CA GLU A 158 8.35 14.10 4.39
C GLU A 158 9.28 13.18 5.19
N LYS A 159 9.54 11.98 4.66
CA LYS A 159 10.35 10.97 5.34
C LYS A 159 11.80 11.44 5.53
N CYS A 160 12.33 12.17 4.56
CA CYS A 160 13.74 12.56 4.46
C CYS A 160 14.01 14.01 4.90
N GLU A 161 13.02 14.71 5.45
CA GLU A 161 13.15 16.10 5.88
C GLU A 161 14.18 16.26 7.01
N ASP A 162 14.06 15.49 8.09
CA ASP A 162 14.90 15.68 9.28
C ASP A 162 16.26 14.99 9.20
N SER A 163 16.48 14.16 8.18
CA SER A 163 17.76 13.49 7.97
C SER A 163 17.91 12.98 6.55
N THR A 164 19.15 13.00 6.06
CA THR A 164 19.52 12.47 4.74
C THR A 164 19.07 11.03 4.58
N CYS A 165 18.34 10.76 3.51
CA CYS A 165 18.04 9.42 3.04
C CYS A 165 19.15 8.93 2.11
N SER A 166 19.26 7.63 1.98
CA SER A 166 20.24 6.99 1.10
C SER A 166 19.61 5.78 0.44
N LEU A 167 20.14 5.36 -0.71
CA LEU A 167 19.66 4.18 -1.41
C LEU A 167 20.46 2.93 -1.00
N PRO A 168 19.81 1.77 -0.86
CA PRO A 168 20.50 0.49 -0.82
C PRO A 168 21.51 0.35 -1.96
N VAL A 169 22.62 -0.34 -1.72
CA VAL A 169 23.69 -0.49 -2.73
C VAL A 169 23.20 -1.11 -4.04
N LYS A 170 22.19 -1.99 -3.98
CA LYS A 170 21.66 -2.69 -5.15
C LYS A 170 20.50 -1.98 -5.86
N THR A 171 20.01 -0.86 -5.32
CA THR A 171 18.90 -0.12 -5.95
C THR A 171 19.43 0.65 -7.16
N GLU A 172 19.05 0.25 -8.38
CA GLU A 172 19.56 0.87 -9.60
C GLU A 172 18.70 2.02 -10.11
N ILE A 173 17.39 1.97 -9.88
CA ILE A 173 16.44 2.94 -10.45
C ILE A 173 15.54 3.46 -9.34
N VAL A 174 15.36 4.77 -9.30
CA VAL A 174 14.40 5.45 -8.42
C VAL A 174 13.61 6.44 -9.27
N LYS A 175 12.30 6.47 -9.06
CA LYS A 175 11.40 7.46 -9.66
C LYS A 175 10.93 8.41 -8.57
N GLU A 176 10.66 9.65 -8.97
CA GLU A 176 9.94 10.57 -8.10
C GLU A 176 8.54 10.00 -7.86
N GLY A 177 8.12 9.92 -6.61
CA GLY A 177 6.84 9.33 -6.27
C GLY A 177 6.73 8.88 -4.82
N PHE A 178 5.60 8.26 -4.51
CA PHE A 178 5.40 7.60 -3.23
C PHE A 178 6.17 6.27 -3.20
N PHE A 179 6.74 5.91 -2.06
CA PHE A 179 7.39 4.62 -1.84
C PHE A 179 6.51 3.69 -0.99
N LEU A 180 6.64 2.38 -1.20
CA LEU A 180 5.91 1.39 -0.41
C LEU A 180 6.30 1.48 1.07
N HIS A 181 5.30 1.73 1.93
CA HIS A 181 5.47 1.63 3.38
C HIS A 181 5.15 0.21 3.83
N GLY A 182 3.94 -0.28 3.53
CA GLY A 182 3.57 -1.64 3.85
C GLY A 182 2.09 -1.96 3.71
N PHE A 183 1.72 -3.16 4.17
CA PHE A 183 0.40 -3.74 3.98
C PHE A 183 -0.14 -4.28 5.30
N TRP A 184 -0.92 -3.48 6.02
CA TRP A 184 -1.13 -3.69 7.46
C TRP A 184 -2.46 -4.39 7.76
N PRO A 185 -2.44 -5.56 8.43
CA PRO A 185 -3.66 -6.24 8.85
C PRO A 185 -4.43 -5.46 9.90
N GLN A 186 -5.76 -5.42 9.78
CA GLN A 186 -6.62 -4.67 10.69
C GLN A 186 -7.86 -5.47 11.14
N PHE A 187 -8.31 -5.16 12.36
CA PHE A 187 -9.67 -5.46 12.86
C PHE A 187 -10.47 -4.16 12.90
N TYR A 188 -11.81 -4.24 12.87
CA TYR A 188 -12.64 -3.03 13.01
C TYR A 188 -12.43 -2.27 14.33
N THR A 189 -12.10 -2.99 15.42
CA THR A 189 -12.07 -2.43 16.79
C THR A 189 -10.68 -2.03 17.26
N GLN A 190 -9.62 -2.61 16.70
CA GLN A 190 -8.24 -2.39 17.13
C GLN A 190 -7.47 -1.59 16.10
N LYS A 191 -6.66 -0.65 16.61
CA LYS A 191 -6.09 0.42 15.79
C LYS A 191 -4.95 -0.07 14.89
N HIS A 192 -4.15 -1.03 15.37
CA HIS A 192 -2.98 -1.54 14.67
C HIS A 192 -2.65 -2.93 15.19
N LEU A 193 -2.91 -3.98 14.41
CA LEU A 193 -2.34 -5.28 14.73
C LEU A 193 -0.85 -5.22 14.49
N GLN A 194 -0.11 -5.54 15.55
CA GLN A 194 1.33 -5.52 15.48
C GLN A 194 1.96 -6.62 16.33
N CYS A 195 3.13 -7.08 15.89
CA CYS A 195 3.98 -8.07 16.55
C CYS A 195 3.16 -9.31 16.93
N CYS A 196 2.59 -9.98 15.94
CA CYS A 196 1.76 -11.15 16.19
C CYS A 196 2.60 -12.42 16.23
N HIS A 197 2.19 -13.37 17.08
CA HIS A 197 2.87 -14.65 17.16
C HIS A 197 2.83 -15.36 15.81
N THR A 198 4.01 -15.70 15.30
CA THR A 198 4.20 -16.35 14.01
C THR A 198 5.10 -17.58 14.13
N LYS A 199 4.91 -18.56 13.23
CA LYS A 199 5.78 -19.73 13.14
C LYS A 199 7.04 -19.48 12.30
N TYR A 200 7.10 -18.35 11.59
CA TYR A 200 8.23 -18.01 10.72
C TYR A 200 9.26 -17.19 11.50
N GLY A 201 10.51 -17.68 11.56
CA GLY A 201 11.61 -16.92 12.14
C GLY A 201 12.06 -15.79 11.21
N ILE A 202 12.50 -14.67 11.78
CA ILE A 202 13.00 -13.52 11.01
C ILE A 202 14.19 -13.90 10.11
N ARG A 203 15.08 -14.75 10.61
CA ARG A 203 16.21 -15.28 9.82
C ARG A 203 15.76 -16.15 8.66
N ASP A 204 14.68 -16.91 8.83
CA ASP A 204 14.13 -17.77 7.76
C ASP A 204 13.50 -16.92 6.66
N ILE A 205 12.84 -15.82 7.03
CA ILE A 205 12.28 -14.85 6.09
C ILE A 205 13.38 -14.14 5.32
N GLU A 206 14.44 -13.70 6.01
CA GLU A 206 15.61 -13.11 5.35
C GLU A 206 16.24 -14.09 4.35
N LYS A 207 16.44 -15.35 4.77
CA LYS A 207 16.97 -16.41 3.90
C LYS A 207 16.07 -16.64 2.68
N MET A 208 14.75 -16.72 2.90
CA MET A 208 13.76 -16.89 1.84
C MET A 208 13.82 -15.75 0.81
N ILE A 209 13.91 -14.50 1.26
CA ILE A 209 14.08 -13.34 0.37
C ILE A 209 15.39 -13.48 -0.43
N LYS A 210 16.50 -13.79 0.22
CA LYS A 210 17.81 -13.89 -0.43
C LYS A 210 17.96 -15.10 -1.36
N SER A 211 17.17 -16.15 -1.16
CA SER A 211 17.17 -17.35 -2.01
C SER A 211 16.27 -17.26 -3.24
N ASP A 212 15.47 -16.20 -3.35
CA ASP A 212 14.53 -15.98 -4.44
C ASP A 212 14.90 -14.70 -5.18
N ASP A 213 15.66 -14.83 -6.27
CA ASP A 213 16.19 -13.70 -7.05
C ASP A 213 15.07 -12.76 -7.56
N PHE A 214 13.89 -13.30 -7.83
CA PHE A 214 12.75 -12.51 -8.30
C PHE A 214 12.16 -11.67 -7.16
N LEU A 215 11.89 -12.29 -6.01
CA LEU A 215 11.41 -11.56 -4.83
C LEU A 215 12.46 -10.55 -4.35
N PHE A 216 13.73 -10.93 -4.35
CA PHE A 216 14.85 -10.07 -3.98
C PHE A 216 14.87 -8.80 -4.84
N THR A 217 14.89 -8.97 -6.17
CA THR A 217 14.86 -7.86 -7.13
C THR A 217 13.63 -6.96 -6.94
N LYS A 218 12.46 -7.57 -6.72
CA LYS A 218 11.23 -6.83 -6.44
C LYS A 218 11.32 -5.96 -5.19
N ILE A 219 11.91 -6.47 -4.10
CA ILE A 219 12.08 -5.71 -2.85
C ILE A 219 13.09 -4.57 -3.04
N VAL A 220 14.23 -4.84 -3.69
CA VAL A 220 15.27 -3.83 -3.99
C VAL A 220 14.70 -2.62 -4.73
N ASN A 221 13.78 -2.85 -5.67
CA ASN A 221 13.22 -1.81 -6.52
C ASN A 221 11.97 -1.13 -5.92
N ASN A 222 11.19 -1.84 -5.10
CA ASN A 222 9.86 -1.38 -4.71
C ASN A 222 9.68 -1.17 -3.19
N TRP A 223 10.54 -1.72 -2.33
CA TRP A 223 10.36 -1.67 -0.87
C TRP A 223 11.67 -1.34 -0.12
N MET A 224 12.29 -0.25 -0.57
CA MET A 224 13.67 0.13 -0.25
C MET A 224 13.94 0.49 1.23
N SER A 225 15.10 0.07 1.74
CA SER A 225 15.65 0.52 3.03
C SER A 225 16.39 1.87 2.93
N ILE A 226 15.65 2.99 3.05
CA ILE A 226 16.24 4.33 2.85
C ILE A 226 16.78 5.04 4.10
N LYS A 227 16.44 4.52 5.30
CA LYS A 227 16.82 5.10 6.61
C LYS A 227 17.32 4.09 7.63
N SER A 228 16.94 2.82 7.50
CA SER A 228 17.47 1.72 8.30
C SER A 228 17.30 0.44 7.49
N CYS A 229 18.25 -0.48 7.62
CA CYS A 229 18.27 -1.72 6.83
C CYS A 229 17.17 -2.69 7.24
N ILE A 230 16.91 -3.67 6.37
CA ILE A 230 15.91 -4.73 6.52
C ILE A 230 14.46 -4.23 6.69
N PHE A 231 14.11 -3.14 5.98
CA PHE A 231 12.81 -2.48 6.14
C PHE A 231 11.62 -3.37 5.80
N SER A 232 11.65 -4.09 4.68
CA SER A 232 10.56 -5.01 4.30
C SER A 232 10.36 -6.15 5.31
N ILE A 233 11.47 -6.66 5.89
CA ILE A 233 11.44 -7.66 6.96
C ILE A 233 10.84 -7.07 8.23
N TYR A 234 11.22 -5.84 8.61
CA TYR A 234 10.59 -5.13 9.73
C TYR A 234 9.09 -4.95 9.55
N GLN A 235 8.65 -4.60 8.33
CA GLN A 235 7.23 -4.46 8.01
C GLN A 235 6.50 -5.80 8.09
N TYR A 236 7.13 -6.91 7.68
CA TYR A 236 6.59 -8.22 7.94
C TYR A 236 6.53 -8.52 9.44
N ASP A 237 7.64 -8.44 10.17
CA ASP A 237 7.71 -8.78 11.58
C ASP A 237 6.67 -8.01 12.40
N LYS A 238 6.60 -6.69 12.18
CA LYS A 238 5.67 -5.83 12.89
C LYS A 238 4.24 -5.99 12.42
N HIS A 239 3.96 -6.09 11.12
CA HIS A 239 2.59 -6.08 10.60
C HIS A 239 2.20 -7.38 9.90
N GLY A 240 3.01 -7.84 8.96
CA GLY A 240 2.78 -9.09 8.22
C GLY A 240 2.64 -10.34 9.09
N SER A 241 3.30 -10.40 10.25
CA SER A 241 3.15 -11.49 11.24
C SER A 241 1.71 -11.63 11.74
N CYS A 242 0.90 -10.57 11.63
CA CYS A 242 -0.51 -10.57 11.99
C CYS A 242 -1.43 -11.06 10.87
N SER A 243 -0.89 -11.35 9.69
CA SER A 243 -1.63 -11.75 8.50
C SER A 243 -1.84 -13.27 8.38
N LEU A 244 -1.48 -14.04 9.41
CA LEU A 244 -1.43 -15.51 9.36
C LEU A 244 -2.78 -16.20 9.22
N THR A 245 -3.91 -15.54 9.49
CA THR A 245 -5.23 -16.11 9.18
C THR A 245 -5.52 -16.07 7.68
N THR A 246 -4.79 -15.26 6.92
CA THR A 246 -4.95 -15.05 5.48
C THR A 246 -3.81 -15.73 4.72
N TYR A 247 -2.56 -15.48 5.10
CA TYR A 247 -1.36 -16.08 4.53
C TYR A 247 -0.82 -17.18 5.45
N ASN A 248 -1.56 -18.29 5.52
CA ASN A 248 -1.32 -19.42 6.43
C ASN A 248 -0.50 -20.58 5.80
N SER A 249 -0.25 -20.53 4.49
CA SER A 249 0.53 -21.52 3.73
C SER A 249 2.00 -21.51 4.18
N GLU A 250 2.78 -22.54 3.86
CA GLU A 250 4.23 -22.53 4.15
C GLU A 250 4.97 -21.32 3.54
N ASN A 251 4.45 -20.78 2.43
CA ASN A 251 4.97 -19.57 1.76
C ASN A 251 4.32 -18.27 2.26
N GLY A 252 3.58 -18.28 3.37
CA GLY A 252 2.82 -17.13 3.87
C GLY A 252 3.58 -15.79 3.88
N PRO A 253 4.84 -15.72 4.37
CA PRO A 253 5.63 -14.49 4.31
C PRO A 253 5.90 -13.99 2.88
N LYS A 254 6.24 -14.91 1.97
CA LYS A 254 6.46 -14.60 0.55
C LYS A 254 5.16 -14.12 -0.11
N ASP A 255 4.05 -14.78 0.17
CA ASP A 255 2.73 -14.41 -0.34
C ASP A 255 2.35 -12.98 0.09
N TYR A 256 2.56 -12.64 1.36
CA TYR A 256 2.35 -11.30 1.89
C TYR A 256 3.22 -10.24 1.21
N LEU A 257 4.53 -10.49 1.09
CA LEU A 257 5.48 -9.56 0.47
C LEU A 257 5.13 -9.31 -1.00
N ASN A 258 4.87 -10.39 -1.76
CA ASN A 258 4.49 -10.29 -3.17
C ASN A 258 3.18 -9.53 -3.34
N THR A 259 2.17 -9.78 -2.49
CA THR A 259 0.89 -9.07 -2.59
C THR A 259 1.08 -7.56 -2.41
N ALA A 260 1.83 -7.15 -1.38
CA ALA A 260 2.08 -5.74 -1.13
C ALA A 260 2.84 -5.06 -2.28
N ILE A 261 3.84 -5.73 -2.86
CA ILE A 261 4.61 -5.20 -3.99
C ILE A 261 3.75 -5.15 -5.26
N ASN A 262 2.96 -6.18 -5.54
CA ASN A 262 2.07 -6.20 -6.70
C ASN A 262 1.04 -5.07 -6.62
N LEU A 263 0.48 -4.77 -5.44
CA LEU A 263 -0.42 -3.63 -5.28
C LEU A 263 0.28 -2.29 -5.53
N TYR A 264 1.55 -2.16 -5.13
CA TYR A 264 2.37 -0.98 -5.39
C TYR A 264 2.68 -0.80 -6.87
N GLU A 265 3.03 -1.87 -7.58
CA GLU A 265 3.39 -1.83 -9.00
C GLU A 265 2.19 -1.50 -9.92
N LYS A 266 0.95 -1.71 -9.46
CA LYS A 266 -0.27 -1.49 -10.27
C LYS A 266 -0.55 -0.02 -10.57
N VAL A 267 -0.16 0.90 -9.70
CA VAL A 267 -0.61 2.30 -9.77
C VAL A 267 0.49 3.25 -9.33
N ASP A 268 0.86 4.17 -10.22
CA ASP A 268 1.70 5.32 -9.88
C ASP A 268 0.83 6.53 -9.46
N ILE A 269 0.53 6.62 -8.17
CA ILE A 269 -0.34 7.68 -7.62
C ILE A 269 0.25 9.07 -7.88
N TRP A 270 1.57 9.21 -7.84
CA TRP A 270 2.21 10.52 -8.05
C TRP A 270 2.03 10.99 -9.49
N LYS A 271 2.29 10.10 -10.46
CA LYS A 271 2.05 10.39 -11.86
C LYS A 271 0.60 10.79 -12.13
N ILE A 272 -0.36 10.08 -11.54
CA ILE A 272 -1.79 10.39 -11.66
C ILE A 272 -2.10 11.80 -11.13
N LEU A 273 -1.52 12.18 -9.98
CA LEU A 273 -1.69 13.52 -9.42
C LEU A 273 -1.08 14.60 -10.33
N GLN A 274 0.11 14.37 -10.89
CA GLN A 274 0.79 15.29 -11.80
C GLN A 274 0.04 15.48 -13.14
N GLU A 275 -0.50 14.40 -13.69
CA GLU A 275 -1.19 14.40 -14.99
C GLU A 275 -2.67 14.83 -14.89
N SER A 276 -3.20 14.96 -13.67
CA SER A 276 -4.56 15.43 -13.43
C SER A 276 -4.76 16.92 -13.78
N ASP A 277 -6.01 17.36 -13.84
CA ASP A 277 -6.37 18.77 -14.03
C ASP A 277 -5.79 19.69 -12.94
N LEU A 278 -5.50 19.15 -11.75
CA LEU A 278 -4.87 19.92 -10.66
C LEU A 278 -3.39 20.20 -10.91
N LYS A 279 -2.74 19.39 -11.78
CA LYS A 279 -1.29 19.42 -12.05
C LYS A 279 -0.49 19.53 -10.75
N VAL A 280 -0.61 18.50 -9.92
CA VAL A 280 -0.05 18.55 -8.57
C VAL A 280 1.47 18.65 -8.63
N GLU A 281 1.99 19.60 -7.86
CA GLU A 281 3.40 19.94 -7.69
C GLU A 281 3.75 19.94 -6.19
N THR A 282 5.01 19.67 -5.87
CA THR A 282 5.49 19.77 -4.47
C THR A 282 5.46 21.21 -3.96
N GLU A 283 5.44 21.38 -2.64
CA GLU A 283 5.40 22.65 -1.89
C GLU A 283 4.16 23.53 -2.07
N LYS A 284 3.31 23.25 -3.06
CA LYS A 284 2.01 23.90 -3.23
C LYS A 284 0.93 23.24 -2.36
N MET A 285 0.02 24.05 -1.83
CA MET A 285 -1.12 23.58 -1.03
C MET A 285 -2.29 23.20 -1.95
N TYR A 286 -2.94 22.10 -1.65
CA TYR A 286 -4.11 21.57 -2.35
C TYR A 286 -5.21 21.25 -1.37
N ASN A 287 -6.46 21.41 -1.80
CA ASN A 287 -7.58 20.93 -1.01
C ASN A 287 -7.55 19.40 -0.95
N THR A 288 -7.66 18.84 0.26
CA THR A 288 -7.64 17.40 0.49
C THR A 288 -8.75 16.67 -0.27
N GLU A 289 -9.94 17.27 -0.42
CA GLU A 289 -11.04 16.72 -1.22
C GLU A 289 -10.74 16.70 -2.72
N ASP A 290 -10.02 17.69 -3.24
CA ASP A 290 -9.68 17.70 -4.66
C ASP A 290 -8.63 16.65 -5.00
N LEU A 291 -7.62 16.46 -4.14
CA LEU A 291 -6.68 15.34 -4.26
C LEU A 291 -7.42 13.98 -4.20
N ARG A 292 -8.42 13.87 -3.33
CA ARG A 292 -9.24 12.65 -3.22
C ARG A 292 -10.02 12.37 -4.50
N LYS A 293 -10.63 13.39 -5.11
CA LYS A 293 -11.36 13.26 -6.39
C LYS A 293 -10.47 12.79 -7.53
N VAL A 294 -9.19 13.20 -7.54
CA VAL A 294 -8.23 12.74 -8.55
C VAL A 294 -7.88 11.26 -8.39
N ILE A 295 -7.72 10.79 -7.15
CA ILE A 295 -7.30 9.40 -6.86
C ILE A 295 -8.49 8.42 -6.89
N TYR A 296 -9.69 8.88 -6.52
CA TYR A 296 -10.89 8.04 -6.41
C TYR A 296 -11.16 7.13 -7.63
N PRO A 297 -11.12 7.62 -8.89
CA PRO A 297 -11.44 6.81 -10.07
C PRO A 297 -10.53 5.58 -10.26
N ILE A 298 -9.34 5.59 -9.66
CA ILE A 298 -8.35 4.52 -9.81
C ILE A 298 -8.69 3.30 -8.94
N PHE A 299 -9.17 3.55 -7.72
CA PHE A 299 -9.49 2.51 -6.75
C PHE A 299 -11.01 2.31 -6.58
N ASN A 300 -11.82 3.21 -7.12
CA ASN A 300 -13.27 3.30 -6.92
C ASN A 300 -13.68 3.38 -5.44
N VAL A 301 -12.77 3.88 -4.59
CA VAL A 301 -12.95 4.10 -3.15
C VAL A 301 -12.14 5.32 -2.73
N ASN A 302 -12.50 5.92 -1.61
CA ASN A 302 -11.81 7.09 -1.11
C ASN A 302 -10.45 6.73 -0.48
N PRO A 303 -9.32 7.28 -0.98
CA PRO A 303 -8.07 7.21 -0.25
C PRO A 303 -8.17 7.96 1.08
N VAL A 304 -7.36 7.51 2.04
CA VAL A 304 -7.16 8.20 3.32
C VAL A 304 -5.76 8.79 3.36
N PHE A 305 -5.68 10.04 3.76
CA PHE A 305 -4.42 10.76 3.93
C PHE A 305 -3.89 10.68 5.37
N SER A 306 -2.57 10.66 5.51
CA SER A 306 -1.86 10.67 6.78
C SER A 306 -0.86 11.81 6.74
N CYS A 307 -0.93 12.74 7.68
CA CYS A 307 -0.05 13.90 7.71
C CYS A 307 0.92 13.83 8.90
N LYS A 308 2.17 14.25 8.68
CA LYS A 308 3.21 14.32 9.73
C LYS A 308 2.87 15.43 10.72
N GLU A 309 2.54 16.59 10.16
CA GLU A 309 1.99 17.76 10.81
C GLU A 309 0.80 18.29 10.01
N ILE A 310 0.01 19.19 10.59
CA ILE A 310 -1.18 19.73 9.90
C ILE A 310 -0.73 20.38 8.59
N GLY A 311 -1.39 20.00 7.50
CA GLY A 311 -1.09 20.50 6.16
C GLY A 311 0.09 19.83 5.45
N SER A 312 0.74 18.82 6.03
CA SER A 312 1.91 18.18 5.39
C SER A 312 1.69 16.68 5.16
N LEU A 313 1.38 16.33 3.91
CA LEU A 313 1.00 14.98 3.50
C LEU A 313 2.20 14.03 3.55
N PHE A 314 2.08 12.99 4.38
CA PHE A 314 3.13 11.99 4.57
C PHE A 314 2.77 10.62 3.97
N GLU A 315 1.54 10.13 4.12
CA GLU A 315 1.15 8.82 3.59
C GLU A 315 -0.22 8.86 2.93
N ILE A 316 -0.41 7.97 1.95
CA ILE A 316 -1.71 7.64 1.38
C ILE A 316 -2.03 6.19 1.77
N LYS A 317 -3.28 5.95 2.15
CA LYS A 317 -3.77 4.65 2.61
C LYS A 317 -4.99 4.25 1.80
N ILE A 318 -4.94 3.04 1.24
CA ILE A 318 -6.08 2.39 0.59
C ILE A 318 -6.44 1.15 1.41
N CYS A 319 -7.72 0.97 1.72
CA CYS A 319 -8.19 -0.22 2.40
C CYS A 319 -8.58 -1.29 1.39
N PHE A 320 -8.27 -2.54 1.71
CA PHE A 320 -8.47 -3.69 0.83
C PHE A 320 -9.23 -4.80 1.55
N ASP A 321 -10.20 -5.37 0.85
CA ASP A 321 -10.87 -6.60 1.24
C ASP A 321 -10.08 -7.80 0.74
N ILE A 322 -9.75 -8.71 1.66
CA ILE A 322 -8.90 -9.89 1.43
C ILE A 322 -9.69 -11.19 1.43
N ASP A 323 -11.01 -11.15 1.62
CA ASP A 323 -11.83 -12.34 1.81
C ASP A 323 -12.08 -13.09 0.48
N ILE A 324 -12.05 -12.39 -0.66
CA ILE A 324 -12.32 -12.97 -1.99
C ILE A 324 -11.03 -13.50 -2.63
N ASP A 325 -10.02 -12.64 -2.75
CA ASP A 325 -8.70 -12.98 -3.29
C ASP A 325 -7.65 -12.27 -2.46
N LYS A 326 -6.81 -13.03 -1.76
CA LYS A 326 -5.75 -12.48 -0.91
C LYS A 326 -4.49 -12.07 -1.69
N TYR A 327 -4.34 -12.54 -2.93
CA TYR A 327 -3.21 -12.23 -3.80
C TYR A 327 -3.50 -11.02 -4.68
N ASP A 328 -4.79 -10.79 -4.99
CA ASP A 328 -5.29 -9.58 -5.64
C ASP A 328 -6.54 -9.03 -4.93
N PRO A 329 -6.38 -8.45 -3.73
CA PRO A 329 -7.52 -7.99 -2.95
C PRO A 329 -8.21 -6.79 -3.58
N LYS A 330 -9.53 -6.68 -3.35
CA LYS A 330 -10.34 -5.59 -3.92
C LYS A 330 -10.31 -4.35 -3.01
N PRO A 331 -10.17 -3.13 -3.57
CA PRO A 331 -10.32 -1.93 -2.77
C PRO A 331 -11.68 -1.86 -2.08
N ARG A 332 -11.71 -1.30 -0.88
CA ARG A 332 -12.92 -1.04 -0.10
C ARG A 332 -12.80 0.27 0.65
N GLU A 333 -13.95 0.83 1.05
CA GLU A 333 -13.97 1.99 1.92
C GLU A 333 -13.30 1.69 3.26
N CYS A 334 -12.45 2.62 3.69
CA CYS A 334 -11.81 2.56 4.99
C CYS A 334 -12.83 2.89 6.10
N PRO A 335 -12.74 2.26 7.29
CA PRO A 335 -13.66 2.56 8.38
C PRO A 335 -13.60 4.03 8.85
N ASP A 336 -14.73 4.59 9.29
CA ASP A 336 -14.87 5.99 9.74
C ASP A 336 -13.78 6.46 10.68
N ARG A 337 -13.31 5.59 11.57
CA ARG A 337 -12.24 5.92 12.53
C ARG A 337 -10.92 6.31 11.84
N VAL A 338 -10.61 5.68 10.72
CA VAL A 338 -9.42 5.97 9.92
C VAL A 338 -9.59 7.36 9.30
N ILE A 339 -10.75 7.65 8.72
CA ILE A 339 -11.12 8.94 8.12
C ILE A 339 -11.12 10.07 9.19
N GLN A 340 -11.65 9.81 10.38
CA GLN A 340 -11.63 10.78 11.49
C GLN A 340 -10.19 11.10 11.94
N THR A 341 -9.28 10.12 11.86
CA THR A 341 -7.87 10.33 12.21
C THR A 341 -7.18 11.26 11.21
N GLU A 342 -7.49 11.10 9.92
CA GLU A 342 -7.05 12.00 8.86
C GLU A 342 -7.57 13.42 9.10
N LYS A 343 -8.89 13.61 9.24
CA LYS A 343 -9.50 14.94 9.42
C LYS A 343 -8.84 15.74 10.55
N ARG A 344 -8.53 15.08 11.67
CA ARG A 344 -7.87 15.70 12.82
C ARG A 344 -6.40 16.06 12.56
N LYS A 345 -5.70 15.34 11.68
CA LYS A 345 -4.26 15.47 11.48
C LYS A 345 -3.86 16.27 10.24
N CYS A 346 -4.67 16.23 9.19
CA CYS A 346 -4.33 16.83 7.90
C CYS A 346 -4.94 18.22 7.73
N GLY A 347 -6.17 18.43 8.22
CA GLY A 347 -6.96 19.61 7.86
C GLY A 347 -7.46 19.57 6.41
N ASP A 348 -7.98 20.70 5.94
CA ASP A 348 -8.64 20.79 4.63
C ASP A 348 -7.66 21.02 3.46
N MET A 349 -6.44 21.48 3.77
CA MET A 349 -5.43 21.81 2.79
C MET A 349 -4.13 21.09 3.15
N VAL A 350 -3.48 20.45 2.18
CA VAL A 350 -2.21 19.75 2.36
C VAL A 350 -1.22 20.09 1.24
N LYS A 351 0.08 20.02 1.54
CA LYS A 351 1.14 20.00 0.54
C LYS A 351 1.94 18.70 0.63
N LEU A 352 2.56 18.34 -0.49
CA LEU A 352 3.64 17.35 -0.50
C LEU A 352 4.97 18.12 -0.40
N LYS A 353 5.81 17.82 0.59
CA LYS A 353 7.13 18.45 0.69
C LYS A 353 7.99 18.16 -0.55
N LYS A 354 8.98 18.99 -0.83
CA LYS A 354 9.89 18.77 -1.96
C LYS A 354 10.48 17.34 -1.92
N PHE A 355 10.43 16.64 -3.05
CA PHE A 355 11.07 15.33 -3.16
C PHE A 355 12.60 15.49 -3.00
N PRO A 356 13.29 14.55 -2.35
CA PRO A 356 14.76 14.55 -2.31
C PRO A 356 15.35 14.18 -3.69
N ASP A 357 15.41 15.15 -4.61
CA ASP A 357 15.85 14.97 -6.01
C ASP A 357 17.22 14.29 -6.15
N TYR A 358 18.08 14.43 -5.13
CA TYR A 358 19.38 13.77 -5.08
C TYR A 358 19.28 12.22 -5.08
N LEU A 359 18.12 11.65 -4.76
CA LEU A 359 17.85 10.22 -4.86
C LEU A 359 17.55 9.75 -6.29
N LEU A 360 17.17 10.66 -7.20
CA LEU A 360 16.74 10.29 -8.55
C LEU A 360 17.91 9.86 -9.45
N ASN A 361 19.12 10.31 -9.15
CA ASN A 361 20.31 9.92 -9.89
C ASN A 361 21.06 8.80 -9.14
N PRO A 362 20.95 7.53 -9.57
CA PRO A 362 21.56 6.41 -8.88
C PRO A 362 23.11 6.48 -8.86
N LEU A 363 23.74 7.23 -9.76
CA LEU A 363 25.20 7.38 -9.80
C LEU A 363 25.71 8.34 -8.72
N THR A 364 24.89 9.30 -8.30
CA THR A 364 25.28 10.36 -7.36
C THR A 364 24.53 10.28 -6.02
N ALA A 365 23.44 9.52 -5.95
CA ALA A 365 22.67 9.35 -4.73
C ALA A 365 23.55 8.74 -3.62
N PRO A 366 23.44 9.23 -2.36
CA PRO A 366 24.10 8.60 -1.22
C PRO A 366 23.70 7.12 -1.12
N ARG A 367 24.69 6.24 -0.97
CA ARG A 367 24.48 4.80 -0.86
C ARG A 367 24.61 4.33 0.57
N ASN A 368 23.86 3.31 0.96
CA ASN A 368 23.96 2.68 2.27
C ASN A 368 24.27 1.19 2.20
N ASN A 369 24.69 0.62 3.32
CA ASN A 369 25.07 -0.79 3.47
C ASN A 369 23.89 -1.79 3.44
N CYS A 370 22.66 -1.35 3.15
CA CYS A 370 21.52 -2.25 3.09
C CYS A 370 21.51 -3.02 1.76
N GLU A 371 21.12 -4.30 1.79
CA GLU A 371 21.01 -5.13 0.58
C GLU A 371 19.80 -4.76 -0.29
N PHE A 372 18.72 -4.30 0.34
CA PHE A 372 17.44 -3.91 -0.26
C PHE A 372 16.75 -2.90 0.63
#